data_AF-A0A2W5PHG1-F1
#
_entry.id   AF-A0A2W5PHG1-F1
#
_cell.length_a   1.000
_cell.length_b   1.000
_cell.length_c   1.000
_cell.angle_alpha   90.00
_cell.angle_beta   90.00
_cell.angle_gamma   90.00
#
_symmetry.space_group_name_H-M   'P 1'
#
loop_
_entity.id
_entity.type
_entity.pdbx_description
1 polymer ?
#
loop_
_entity_poly.entity_id
_entity_poly.type
_entity_poly.pdbx_seq_one_letter_code
_entity_poly.pdbx_strand_id
1 'polypeptide(L)'
;MPLELLHALARAPLPMRIDDPADIDKLRALQAAGQVRAQIPPARQGLGGHEEQAPAVVFEITRLGMMAVQAFGPPVHDPAAAWAPGMPLPTAQPAFQASLR
;
A
#
# COMPACT_ATOMS: atom_id res chain seq x y z
N MET A 1 -3.94 5.02 -1.76
CA MET A 1 -3.92 6.09 -0.73
C MET A 1 -2.70 5.96 0.19
N PRO A 2 -2.14 7.04 0.79
CA PRO A 2 -0.99 6.92 1.70
C PRO A 2 -1.21 5.99 2.90
N LEU A 3 -2.44 5.94 3.41
CA LEU A 3 -2.82 5.07 4.51
C LEU A 3 -2.71 3.57 4.15
N GLU A 4 -2.97 3.18 2.90
CA GLU A 4 -2.79 1.78 2.44
C GLU A 4 -1.33 1.35 2.54
N LEU A 5 -0.41 2.23 2.12
CA LEU A 5 1.02 1.98 2.23
C LEU A 5 1.45 1.88 3.69
N LEU A 6 0.92 2.75 4.57
CA LEU A 6 1.19 2.67 6.01
C LEU A 6 0.76 1.32 6.62
N HIS A 7 -0.40 0.81 6.21
CA HIS A 7 -0.85 -0.53 6.61
C HIS A 7 0.00 -1.67 6.06
N ALA A 8 0.49 -1.54 4.82
CA ALA A 8 1.40 -2.50 4.24
C ALA A 8 2.73 -2.53 5.02
N LEU A 9 3.31 -1.37 5.30
CA LEU A 9 4.54 -1.22 6.08
C LEU A 9 4.40 -1.83 7.48
N ALA A 10 3.26 -1.65 8.15
CA ALA A 10 3.02 -2.18 9.50
C ALA A 10 2.98 -3.71 9.58
N ARG A 11 2.83 -4.39 8.44
CA ARG A 11 2.80 -5.86 8.33
C ARG A 11 4.09 -6.44 7.75
N ALA A 12 5.00 -5.60 7.29
CA ALA A 12 6.25 -6.00 6.68
C ALA A 12 7.41 -5.90 7.68
N PRO A 13 8.45 -6.74 7.55
CA PRO A 13 9.68 -6.53 8.29
C PRO A 13 10.38 -5.24 7.81
N LEU A 14 10.93 -4.49 8.75
CA LEU A 14 11.75 -3.30 8.47
C LEU A 14 13.24 -3.61 8.70
N PRO A 15 14.17 -2.98 7.96
CA PRO A 15 13.93 -1.95 6.94
C PRO A 15 13.30 -2.51 5.65
N MET A 16 12.40 -1.73 5.05
CA MET A 16 11.72 -2.10 3.79
C MET A 16 12.10 -1.13 2.68
N ARG A 17 12.45 -1.70 1.52
CA ARG A 17 12.75 -0.94 0.30
C ARG A 17 11.48 -0.75 -0.53
N ILE A 18 11.30 0.46 -1.06
CA ILE A 18 10.19 0.85 -1.93
C ILE A 18 10.76 1.37 -3.24
N ASP A 19 10.40 0.72 -4.35
CA ASP A 19 10.90 1.04 -5.69
C ASP A 19 9.85 1.77 -6.56
N ASP A 20 8.56 1.58 -6.26
CA ASP A 20 7.47 2.17 -7.05
C ASP A 20 7.37 3.69 -6.81
N PRO A 21 7.43 4.54 -7.84
CA PRO A 21 7.37 6.00 -7.69
C PRO A 21 6.08 6.49 -7.01
N ALA A 22 4.92 5.87 -7.29
CA ALA A 22 3.67 6.30 -6.68
C ALA A 22 3.60 5.94 -5.18
N ASP A 23 4.20 4.83 -4.78
CA ASP A 23 4.40 4.50 -3.37
C ASP A 23 5.46 5.39 -2.71
N ILE A 24 6.49 5.83 -3.43
CA ILE A 24 7.46 6.81 -2.92
C ILE A 24 6.78 8.15 -2.65
N ASP A 25 5.85 8.59 -3.49
CA ASP A 25 5.08 9.83 -3.25
C ASP A 25 4.17 9.72 -2.02
N LYS A 26 3.51 8.57 -1.86
CA LYS A 26 2.76 8.26 -0.63
C LYS A 26 3.68 8.28 0.59
N LEU A 27 4.87 7.71 0.46
CA LEU A 27 5.87 7.69 1.53
C LEU A 27 6.35 9.10 1.90
N ARG A 28 6.51 10.01 0.93
CA ARG A 28 6.80 11.43 1.20
C ARG A 28 5.71 12.07 2.05
N ALA A 29 4.44 11.82 1.74
CA ALA A 29 3.32 12.32 2.53
C ALA A 29 3.32 11.77 3.97
N LEU A 30 3.54 10.45 4.13
CA LEU A 30 3.63 9.81 5.46
C LEU A 30 4.82 10.34 6.27
N GLN A 31 5.97 10.58 5.61
CA GLN A 31 7.15 11.14 6.24
C GLN A 31 6.94 12.59 6.67
N ALA A 32 6.33 13.42 5.81
CA ALA A 32 5.98 14.81 6.13
C ALA A 32 4.99 14.88 7.30
N ALA A 33 4.09 13.91 7.42
CA ALA A 33 3.18 13.77 8.56
C ALA A 33 3.84 13.22 9.84
N GLY A 34 5.12 12.86 9.81
CA GLY A 34 5.85 12.30 10.96
C GLY A 34 5.45 10.86 11.33
N GLN A 35 4.79 10.14 10.43
CA GLN A 35 4.28 8.79 10.68
C GLN A 35 5.33 7.70 10.46
N VAL A 36 6.38 8.00 9.69
CA VAL A 36 7.47 7.06 9.36
C VAL A 36 8.82 7.78 9.38
N ARG A 37 9.90 7.02 9.58
CA ARG A 37 11.25 7.48 9.18
C ARG A 37 11.69 6.69 7.97
N ALA A 38 12.01 7.42 6.91
CA ALA A 38 12.49 6.88 5.66
C ALA A 38 13.67 7.70 5.12
N GLN A 39 14.52 7.06 4.34
CA GLN A 39 15.41 7.76 3.42
C GLN A 39 14.75 7.76 2.05
N ILE A 40 14.42 8.95 1.56
CA ILE A 40 13.83 9.13 0.24
C ILE A 40 14.81 9.97 -0.60
N PRO A 41 15.50 9.37 -1.57
CA PRO A 41 16.36 10.13 -2.47
C PRO A 41 15.59 11.22 -3.22
N PRO A 42 16.21 12.37 -3.53
CA PRO A 42 15.61 13.34 -4.44
C PRO A 42 15.46 12.72 -5.83
N ALA A 43 14.36 13.06 -6.51
CA ALA A 43 14.19 12.73 -7.91
C ALA A 43 15.26 13.43 -8.75
N ARG A 44 15.75 12.76 -9.80
CA ARG A 44 16.80 13.29 -10.68
C ARG A 44 16.29 13.26 -12.11
N GLN A 45 16.77 14.18 -12.93
CA GLN A 45 16.51 14.09 -14.37
C GLN A 45 17.46 13.05 -14.97
N GLY A 46 16.87 12.00 -15.54
CA GLY A 46 17.55 10.95 -16.26
C GLY A 46 18.01 11.39 -17.64
N LEU A 47 18.87 10.56 -18.26
CA LEU A 47 19.28 10.76 -19.64
C LEU A 47 18.07 10.53 -20.56
N GLY A 48 17.60 11.60 -21.21
CA GLY A 48 16.40 11.57 -22.05
C GLY A 48 15.22 12.40 -21.52
N GLY A 49 15.40 13.13 -20.41
CA GLY A 49 14.39 14.08 -19.90
C GLY A 49 13.27 13.44 -19.08
N HIS A 50 13.36 12.14 -18.81
CA HIS A 50 12.47 11.45 -17.88
C HIS A 50 12.95 11.66 -16.43
N GLU A 51 12.01 11.76 -15.51
CA GLU A 51 12.32 11.85 -14.08
C GLU A 51 12.61 10.46 -13.53
N GLU A 52 13.79 10.27 -12.97
CA GLU A 52 14.24 9.04 -12.34
C GLU A 52 14.17 9.19 -10.82
N GLN A 53 13.31 8.37 -10.21
CA GLN A 53 13.20 8.28 -8.76
C GLN A 53 14.01 7.08 -8.27
N ALA A 54 15.05 7.34 -7.48
CA ALA A 54 15.78 6.27 -6.83
C ALA A 54 14.95 5.65 -5.68
N PRO A 55 15.13 4.36 -5.40
CA PRO A 55 14.38 3.63 -4.39
C PRO A 55 14.50 4.25 -2.99
N ALA A 56 13.39 4.27 -2.27
CA ALA A 56 13.34 4.71 -0.88
C ALA A 56 13.51 3.53 0.08
N VAL A 57 13.95 3.81 1.31
CA VAL A 57 14.06 2.82 2.38
C VAL A 57 13.35 3.34 3.63
N VAL A 58 12.42 2.55 4.15
CA VAL A 58 11.71 2.82 5.40
C VAL A 58 12.39 2.06 6.53
N PHE A 59 12.75 2.75 7.61
CA PHE A 59 13.44 2.15 8.76
C PHE A 59 12.52 1.88 9.94
N GLU A 60 11.53 2.76 10.16
CA GLU A 60 10.58 2.63 11.26
C GLU A 60 9.23 3.25 10.92
N ILE A 61 8.19 2.70 11.55
CA ILE A 61 6.90 3.38 11.72
C ILE A 61 6.93 4.02 13.11
N THR A 62 6.66 5.32 13.18
CA THR A 62 6.70 6.05 14.45
C THR A 62 5.49 5.68 15.32
N ARG A 63 5.48 6.11 16.58
CA ARG A 63 4.30 5.96 17.45
C ARG A 63 3.06 6.60 16.82
N LEU A 64 3.19 7.76 16.18
CA LEU A 64 2.10 8.44 15.49
C LEU A 64 1.59 7.62 14.30
N GLY A 65 2.50 7.02 13.52
CA GLY A 65 2.13 6.11 12.43
C GLY A 65 1.38 4.89 12.93
N MET A 66 1.83 4.26 14.02
CA MET A 66 1.13 3.12 14.63
C MET A 66 -0.24 3.48 15.20
N MET A 67 -0.40 4.70 15.72
CA MET A 67 -1.72 5.21 16.13
C MET A 67 -2.65 5.39 14.92
N ALA A 68 -2.13 5.89 13.80
CA ALA A 68 -2.90 6.01 12.56
C ALA A 68 -3.33 4.64 12.02
N VAL A 69 -2.47 3.62 12.07
CA VAL A 69 -2.82 2.23 11.70
C VAL A 69 -3.94 1.66 12.58
N GLN A 70 -4.01 2.05 13.85
CA GLN A 70 -5.06 1.60 14.76
C GLN A 70 -6.36 2.39 14.57
N ALA A 71 -6.26 3.71 14.34
CA ALA A 71 -7.40 4.60 14.20
C ALA A 71 -8.15 4.40 12.88
N PHE A 72 -7.42 4.09 11.82
CA PHE A 72 -7.98 3.80 10.52
C PHE A 72 -7.70 2.34 10.22
N GLY A 73 -8.74 1.49 10.18
CA GLY A 73 -8.55 0.07 9.90
C GLY A 73 -7.91 -0.19 8.53
N PRO A 74 -7.51 -1.46 8.26
CA PRO A 74 -6.96 -1.81 6.97
C PRO A 74 -7.92 -1.40 5.86
N PRO A 75 -7.41 -0.96 4.70
CA PRO A 75 -8.25 -0.63 3.57
C PRO A 75 -9.16 -1.83 3.28
N VAL A 76 -10.46 -1.66 3.50
CA VAL A 76 -11.45 -2.63 3.05
C VAL A 76 -11.48 -2.49 1.55
N HIS A 77 -10.78 -3.38 0.85
CA HIS A 77 -10.99 -3.54 -0.58
C HIS A 77 -12.36 -4.20 -0.70
N ASP A 78 -13.42 -3.39 -0.70
CA ASP A 78 -14.77 -3.91 -0.80
C ASP A 78 -14.92 -4.54 -2.18
N PRO A 79 -15.00 -5.88 -2.31
CA PRO A 79 -15.25 -6.49 -3.62
C PRO A 79 -16.62 -6.06 -4.14
N ALA A 80 -17.51 -5.56 -3.27
CA ALA A 80 -18.77 -4.97 -3.66
C ALA A 80 -18.62 -3.57 -4.28
N ALA A 81 -17.60 -2.78 -3.90
CA ALA A 81 -17.36 -1.49 -4.55
C ALA A 81 -16.77 -1.63 -5.97
N ALA A 82 -16.22 -2.81 -6.30
CA ALA A 82 -15.68 -3.11 -7.62
C ALA A 82 -16.75 -3.55 -8.65
N TRP A 83 -17.97 -3.92 -8.24
CA TRP A 83 -19.04 -4.17 -9.20
C TRP A 83 -19.73 -2.85 -9.55
N ALA A 84 -19.67 -2.49 -10.83
CA ALA A 84 -20.44 -1.36 -11.35
C ALA A 84 -21.95 -1.66 -11.27
N PRO A 85 -22.81 -0.67 -11.02
CA PRO A 85 -24.26 -0.85 -11.08
C PRO A 85 -24.67 -1.32 -12.48
N GLY A 86 -25.16 -2.57 -12.59
CA GLY A 86 -25.70 -3.14 -13.83
C GLY A 86 -25.17 -4.54 -14.23
N MET A 87 -24.20 -5.13 -13.52
CA MET A 87 -23.77 -6.50 -13.79
C MET A 87 -24.53 -7.54 -12.94
N PRO A 88 -24.98 -8.67 -13.52
CA PRO A 88 -25.61 -9.74 -12.75
C PRO A 88 -24.59 -10.40 -11.81
N LEU A 89 -24.98 -10.63 -10.54
CA LEU A 89 -24.14 -11.34 -9.58
C LEU A 89 -23.76 -12.73 -10.12
N PRO A 90 -22.51 -13.19 -9.93
CA PRO A 90 -22.20 -14.61 -10.09
C PRO A 90 -23.00 -15.36 -9.03
N THR A 91 -23.95 -16.18 -9.48
CA THR A 91 -24.67 -17.10 -8.59
C THR A 91 -23.63 -18.03 -7.99
N ALA A 92 -23.43 -17.92 -6.67
CA ALA A 92 -22.56 -18.81 -5.94
C ALA A 92 -23.00 -20.26 -6.22
N GLN A 93 -22.16 -21.02 -6.92
CA GLN A 93 -22.31 -22.48 -7.00
C GLN A 93 -21.55 -23.09 -5.82
N PRO A 94 -22.22 -23.79 -4.89
CA PRO A 94 -21.53 -24.77 -4.07
C PRO A 94 -21.43 -26.06 -4.90
N ALA A 95 -20.23 -26.39 -5.37
CA ALA A 95 -19.95 -27.71 -5.93
C ALA A 95 -18.70 -28.28 -5.27
N PHE A 96 -18.76 -28.48 -3.94
CA PHE A 96 -17.84 -29.41 -3.29
C PHE A 96 -18.49 -30.80 -3.32
N GLN A 97 -18.38 -31.49 -4.45
CA GLN A 97 -18.58 -32.95 -4.45
C GLN A 97 -17.31 -33.59 -3.92
N ALA A 98 -17.30 -33.84 -2.61
CA ALA A 98 -16.37 -34.78 -2.00
C ALA A 98 -16.63 -36.17 -2.59
N SER A 99 -15.83 -36.57 -3.59
CA SER A 99 -15.73 -37.97 -3.99
C SER A 99 -14.94 -38.70 -2.92
N LEU A 100 -15.65 -39.38 -2.03
CA LEU A 100 -15.13 -40.50 -1.25
C LEU A 100 -15.60 -41.77 -1.93
N ARG A 101 -14.71 -42.43 -2.68
CA ARG A 101 -14.61 -43.90 -2.82
C ARG A 101 -13.25 -44.27 -3.37
#